data_AF-A0A967DAI3-F1
#
_entry.id   AF-A0A967DAI3-F1
#
_cell.length_a   1.000
_cell.length_b   1.000
_cell.length_c   1.000
_cell.angle_alpha   90.00
_cell.angle_beta   90.00
_cell.angle_gamma   90.00
#
_symmetry.space_group_name_H-M   'P 1'
#
loop_
_entity.id
_entity.type
_entity.pdbx_description
1 polymer ?
#
loop_
_entity_poly.entity_id
_entity_poly.type
_entity_poly.pdbx_seq_one_letter_code
_entity_poly.pdbx_strand_id
1 'polypeptide(L)' 'NLTISGKSQPILNPTLEGDKLSFGYLDRKNNLHSVKVTVNGSQLKGEDKGGTTFTEVTGKRR' A
#
# COMPACT_ATOMS: atom_id res chain seq x y z
N ASN A 1 -2.09 4.38 -9.16
CA ASN A 1 -1.28 5.44 -8.50
C ASN A 1 -1.82 5.69 -7.11
N LEU A 2 -0.91 5.82 -6.12
CA LEU A 2 -1.26 6.13 -4.74
C LEU A 2 -1.18 7.65 -4.53
N THR A 3 -2.13 8.27 -3.83
CA THR A 3 -2.03 9.71 -3.52
C THR A 3 -1.68 9.90 -2.05
N ILE A 4 -0.49 10.44 -1.77
CA ILE A 4 -0.02 10.68 -0.40
C ILE A 4 0.06 12.19 -0.15
N SER A 5 -0.85 12.66 0.70
CA SER A 5 -1.15 14.06 1.01
C SER A 5 -0.99 15.00 -0.20
N GLY A 6 -1.80 14.72 -1.21
CA GLY A 6 -1.97 15.54 -2.41
C GLY A 6 -1.01 15.24 -3.57
N LYS A 7 -0.02 14.35 -3.38
CA LYS A 7 0.93 13.98 -4.45
C LYS A 7 0.71 12.55 -4.91
N SER A 8 0.60 12.36 -6.22
CA SER A 8 0.56 11.03 -6.84
C SER A 8 1.94 10.39 -6.77
N GLN A 9 1.99 9.18 -6.21
CA GLN A 9 3.13 8.29 -6.15
C GLN A 9 2.90 7.10 -7.08
N PRO A 10 3.93 6.66 -7.82
CA PRO A 10 3.86 5.43 -8.58
C PRO A 10 3.70 4.25 -7.62
N ILE A 11 2.93 3.26 -8.06
CA ILE A 11 2.89 1.95 -7.40
C ILE A 11 3.96 1.09 -8.09
N LEU A 12 4.80 0.45 -7.29
CA LEU A 12 5.93 -0.35 -7.75
C LEU A 12 5.58 -1.83 -7.62
N ASN A 13 5.83 -2.61 -8.69
CA ASN A 13 5.68 -4.06 -8.73
C ASN A 13 4.38 -4.58 -8.07
N PRO A 14 3.20 -4.09 -8.49
CA PRO A 14 1.95 -4.56 -7.91
C PRO A 14 1.70 -6.02 -8.28
N THR A 15 1.38 -6.83 -7.27
CA THR A 15 1.02 -8.24 -7.42
C THR A 15 -0.31 -8.50 -6.73
N LEU A 16 -1.24 -9.13 -7.44
CA LEU A 16 -2.53 -9.58 -6.92
C LEU A 16 -2.62 -11.10 -7.08
N GLU A 17 -2.66 -11.82 -5.95
CA GLU A 17 -2.80 -13.28 -5.90
C GLU A 17 -3.99 -13.64 -5.01
N GLY A 18 -5.08 -14.08 -5.64
CA GLY A 18 -6.35 -14.29 -4.93
C GLY A 18 -6.86 -12.98 -4.31
N ASP A 19 -7.04 -12.98 -2.99
CA ASP A 19 -7.45 -11.83 -2.20
C ASP A 19 -6.26 -11.00 -1.66
N LYS A 20 -5.01 -11.36 -1.99
CA LYS A 20 -3.82 -10.67 -1.48
C LYS A 20 -3.28 -9.71 -2.50
N LEU A 21 -3.23 -8.42 -2.14
CA LEU A 21 -2.57 -7.37 -2.91
C LEU A 21 -1.27 -6.98 -2.20
N SER A 22 -0.18 -6.93 -2.96
CA SER A 22 1.08 -6.38 -2.49
C SER A 22 1.66 -5.41 -3.50
N PHE A 23 2.32 -4.37 -3.01
CA PHE A 23 3.01 -3.39 -3.85
C PHE A 23 4.02 -2.58 -3.04
N GLY A 24 4.96 -1.95 -3.73
CA GLY A 24 5.84 -0.95 -3.14
C GLY A 24 5.45 0.49 -3.51
N TYR A 25 5.92 1.46 -2.75
CA TYR A 25 5.89 2.87 -3.12
C TYR A 25 7.03 3.64 -2.43
N LEU A 26 7.37 4.83 -2.93
CA LEU A 26 8.29 5.74 -2.25
C LEU A 26 7.50 6.78 -1.46
N ASP A 27 7.83 6.95 -0.18
CA ASP A 27 7.25 8.01 0.63
C ASP A 27 7.81 9.40 0.24
N ARG A 28 7.39 10.42 0.98
CA ARG A 28 7.81 11.81 0.75
C ARG A 28 9.30 12.06 0.99
N LYS A 29 9.97 11.16 1.71
CA LYS A 29 11.38 11.20 2.06
C LYS A 29 12.20 10.22 1.20
N ASN A 30 11.60 9.66 0.15
CA ASN A 30 12.16 8.63 -0.73
C ASN A 30 12.50 7.31 -0.02
N ASN A 31 11.85 7.01 1.11
CA ASN A 31 11.94 5.69 1.73
C ASN A 31 11.08 4.71 0.95
N LEU A 32 11.60 3.50 0.73
CA LEU A 32 10.83 2.41 0.15
C LEU A 32 9.89 1.84 1.20
N HIS A 33 8.61 1.82 0.85
CA HIS A 33 7.55 1.15 1.57
C HIS A 33 7.11 -0.11 0.85
N SER A 34 6.79 -1.15 1.60
CA SER A 34 6.18 -2.40 1.12
C SER A 34 4.84 -2.58 1.80
N VAL A 35 3.78 -2.61 0.99
CA VAL A 35 2.40 -2.80 1.43
C VAL A 35 1.97 -4.22 1.11
N LYS A 36 1.33 -4.87 2.08
CA LYS A 36 0.68 -6.17 1.94
C LYS A 36 -0.69 -6.11 2.58
N VAL A 37 -1.74 -6.27 1.78
CA VAL A 37 -3.13 -6.20 2.23
C VAL A 37 -3.94 -7.37 1.72
N THR A 38 -4.98 -7.72 2.48
CA THR A 38 -6.05 -8.61 2.04
C THR A 38 -7.24 -7.77 1.61
N VAL A 39 -7.83 -8.11 0.46
CA VAL A 39 -9.00 -7.47 -0.13
C VAL A 39 -10.23 -8.32 0.17
N ASN A 40 -11.17 -7.79 0.93
CA ASN A 40 -12.45 -8.42 1.21
C ASN A 40 -13.60 -7.55 0.69
N GLY A 41 -14.12 -7.92 -0.49
CA GLY A 41 -15.17 -7.18 -1.17
C GLY A 41 -14.72 -5.75 -1.52
N SER A 42 -15.26 -4.76 -0.82
CA SER A 42 -14.89 -3.35 -1.00
C SER A 42 -13.85 -2.86 0.01
N GLN A 43 -13.41 -3.70 0.95
CA GLN A 43 -12.46 -3.31 2.00
C GLN A 43 -11.08 -3.90 1.71
N LEU A 44 -10.04 -3.19 2.15
CA LEU A 44 -8.68 -3.68 2.21
C LEU A 44 -8.12 -3.46 3.62
N LYS A 45 -7.37 -4.44 4.12
CA LYS A 45 -6.71 -4.39 5.43
C LYS A 45 -5.37 -5.10 5.40
N GLY A 46 -4.36 -4.54 6.04
CA GLY A 46 -3.06 -5.19 6.18
C GLY A 46 -2.00 -4.26 6.74
N GLU A 47 -0.78 -4.39 6.22
CA GLU A 47 0.42 -3.76 6.77
C GLU A 47 1.15 -2.94 5.70
N ASP A 48 1.68 -1.81 6.13
CA ASP A 48 2.69 -1.02 5.43
C ASP A 48 3.99 -1.02 6.25
N LYS A 49 5.08 -1.39 5.60
CA LYS A 49 6.43 -1.46 6.18
C LYS A 49 7.35 -0.52 5.43
N GLY A 50 7.90 0.46 6.12
CA GLY A 50 8.91 1.37 5.59
C GLY A 50 10.00 1.62 6.61
N GLY A 51 11.26 1.45 6.22
CA GLY A 51 12.39 1.56 7.15
C GLY A 51 12.25 0.61 8.35
N THR A 52 12.25 1.16 9.56
CA THR A 52 12.01 0.43 10.83
C THR A 52 10.56 0.49 11.32
N THR A 53 9.68 1.16 10.58
CA THR A 53 8.27 1.39 10.94
C THR A 53 7.34 0.37 10.31
N PHE A 54 6.38 -0.09 11.13
CA PHE A 54 5.30 -1.00 10.76
C PHE A 54 3.98 -0.30 11.10
N THR A 55 3.07 -0.21 10.15
CA THR A 55 1.79 0.48 10.37
C THR A 55 0.65 -0.32 9.75
N GLU A 56 -0.47 -0.37 10.46
CA GLU A 56 -1.70 -0.96 9.93
C GLU A 56 -2.29 -0.04 8.84
N VAL A 57 -2.66 -0.63 7.70
CA VAL A 57 -3.33 0.07 6.60
C VAL A 57 -4.73 -0.51 6.41
N THR A 58 -5.69 0.39 6.26
CA THR A 58 -7.06 0.07 5.87
C THR A 58 -7.49 0.93 4.70
N GLY A 59 -8.47 0.48 3.93
CA GLY A 59 -9.04 1.25 2.83
C GLY A 59 -10.36 0.69 2.33
N LYS A 60 -11.03 1.49 1.50
CA LYS A 60 -12.32 1.12 0.90
C LYS A 60 -12.36 1.53 -0.56
N ARG A 61 -12.78 0.62 -1.44
CA ARG A 61 -13.06 0.90 -2.86
C ARG A 61 -14.26 1.84 -2.94
N ARG A 62 -14.08 2.97 -3.60
CA ARG A 62 -15.16 3.90 -3.98
C ARG A 62 -15.53 3.69 -5.44
#